data_AF-A0A954W1M3-F1
#
_entry.id   AF-A0A954W1M3-F1
#
_cell.length_a   1.000
_cell.length_b   1.000
_cell.length_c   1.000
_cell.angle_alpha   90.00
_cell.angle_beta   90.00
_cell.angle_gamma   90.00
#
_symmetry.space_group_name_H-M   'P 1'
#
loop_
_entity.id
_entity.type
_entity.pdbx_description
1 polymer ?
#
loop_
_entity_poly.entity_id
_entity_poly.type
_entity_poly.pdbx_seq_one_letter_code
_entity_poly.pdbx_strand_id
1 'polypeptide(L)'
;MPLDPHVKRWLDEVYGGPFTPMHEMTIDQARRQMQAASDLLGPGEEVASVENIAADGPHGSIPVRIYRPRSQHDRLPLLVYFHGGGWVLGSIATHDAYCRALANASGWAVASVDYRLAPEHPFPA
;
A
#
# COMPACT_ATOMS: atom_id res chain seq x y z
N MET A 1 17.02 23.47 8.17
CA MET A 1 16.92 22.20 8.91
C MET A 1 17.67 21.16 8.10
N PRO A 2 18.71 20.50 8.63
CA PRO A 2 19.41 19.44 7.90
C PRO A 2 18.53 18.18 7.76
N LEU A 3 18.88 17.31 6.81
CA LEU A 3 18.24 16.01 6.65
C LEU A 3 18.58 15.10 7.83
N ASP A 4 17.62 14.27 8.26
CA ASP A 4 17.88 13.23 9.26
C ASP A 4 19.01 12.29 8.80
N PRO A 5 20.00 11.94 9.64
CA PRO A 5 21.13 11.12 9.24
C PRO A 5 20.77 9.72 8.71
N HIS A 6 19.69 9.10 9.20
CA HIS A 6 19.24 7.80 8.70
C HIS A 6 18.60 7.95 7.33
N VAL A 7 17.76 8.98 7.14
CA VAL A 7 17.16 9.28 5.84
C VAL A 7 18.24 9.60 4.81
N LYS A 8 19.26 10.38 5.20
CA LYS A 8 20.40 10.68 4.31
C LYS A 8 21.10 9.39 3.86
N ARG A 9 21.45 8.52 4.81
CA ARG A 9 22.15 7.26 4.52
C ARG A 9 21.34 6.37 3.59
N TRP A 10 20.03 6.24 3.86
CA TRP A 10 19.13 5.49 3.00
C TRP A 10 19.07 6.06 1.58
N LEU A 11 18.99 7.39 1.42
CA LEU A 11 19.05 8.02 0.10
C LEU A 11 20.39 7.76 -0.61
N ASP A 12 21.51 7.85 0.10
CA ASP A 12 22.83 7.56 -0.45
C ASP A 12 22.91 6.09 -0.91
N GLU A 13 22.34 5.15 -0.17
CA GLU A 13 22.33 3.72 -0.51
C GLU A 13 21.39 3.40 -1.69
N VAL A 14 20.19 3.99 -1.72
CA VAL A 14 19.17 3.71 -2.75
C VAL A 14 19.46 4.43 -4.06
N TYR A 15 19.96 5.67 -4.00
CA TYR A 15 20.17 6.53 -5.17
C TYR A 15 21.65 6.78 -5.48
N GLY A 16 22.59 6.20 -4.73
CA GLY A 16 24.03 6.34 -4.98
C GLY A 16 24.56 5.51 -6.16
N GLY A 17 23.73 4.61 -6.71
CA GLY A 17 24.02 3.83 -7.91
C GLY A 17 23.23 4.30 -9.14
N PRO A 18 23.51 3.73 -10.33
CA PRO A 18 22.70 3.99 -11.51
C PRO A 18 21.26 3.51 -11.26
N PHE A 19 20.30 4.42 -11.40
CA PHE A 19 18.87 4.12 -11.37
C PHE A 19 18.22 4.61 -12.66
N THR A 20 17.21 3.89 -13.13
CA THR A 20 16.37 4.37 -14.24
C THR A 20 15.31 5.31 -13.66
N PRO A 21 15.19 6.55 -14.15
CA PRO A 21 14.10 7.43 -13.75
C PRO A 21 12.74 6.82 -14.10
N MET A 22 11.74 6.97 -13.22
CA MET A 22 10.41 6.37 -13.45
C MET A 22 9.74 6.79 -14.77
N HIS A 23 10.03 8.00 -15.28
CA HIS A 23 9.48 8.48 -16.54
C HIS A 23 10.11 7.84 -17.80
N GLU A 24 11.23 7.15 -17.63
CA GLU A 24 11.88 6.35 -18.69
C GLU A 24 11.45 4.87 -18.64
N MET A 25 10.72 4.47 -17.60
CA MET A 25 10.21 3.10 -17.44
C MET A 25 8.89 2.91 -18.19
N THR A 26 8.63 1.67 -18.60
CA THR A 26 7.25 1.25 -18.88
C THR A 26 6.44 1.16 -17.60
N ILE A 27 5.11 1.24 -17.70
CA ILE A 27 4.20 1.11 -16.55
C ILE A 27 4.43 -0.21 -15.81
N ASP A 28 4.60 -1.31 -16.53
CA ASP A 28 4.84 -2.63 -15.94
C ASP A 28 6.20 -2.71 -15.21
N GLN A 29 7.22 -1.99 -15.70
CA GLN A 29 8.49 -1.89 -14.99
C GLN A 29 8.32 -1.12 -13.68
N ALA A 30 7.64 0.03 -13.71
CA ALA A 30 7.39 0.85 -12.53
C ALA A 30 6.54 0.11 -11.48
N ARG A 31 5.46 -0.58 -11.90
CA ARG A 31 4.61 -1.40 -11.01
C ARG A 31 5.41 -2.52 -10.34
N ARG A 32 6.26 -3.24 -11.10
CA ARG A 32 7.12 -4.29 -10.54
C ARG A 32 8.18 -3.74 -9.61
N GLN A 33 8.78 -2.59 -9.92
CA GLN A 33 9.76 -1.96 -9.05
C GLN A 33 9.14 -1.59 -7.70
N MET A 34 7.92 -1.03 -7.70
CA MET A 34 7.20 -0.72 -6.46
C MET A 34 6.85 -1.97 -5.65
N GLN A 35 6.42 -3.05 -6.32
CA GLN A 35 6.18 -4.33 -5.64
C GLN A 35 7.45 -4.85 -4.98
N ALA A 36 8.57 -4.90 -5.70
CA ALA A 36 9.85 -5.36 -5.16
C ALA A 36 10.33 -4.49 -3.97
N ALA A 37 10.15 -3.17 -4.04
CA ALA A 37 10.47 -2.27 -2.94
C ALA A 37 9.59 -2.52 -1.71
N SER A 38 8.30 -2.83 -1.91
CA SER A 38 7.40 -3.21 -0.82
C SER A 38 7.78 -4.55 -0.20
N ASP A 39 8.24 -5.53 -0.99
CA ASP A 39 8.59 -6.86 -0.49
C ASP A 39 9.77 -6.79 0.52
N LEU A 40 10.64 -5.78 0.39
CA LEU A 40 11.73 -5.51 1.34
C LEU A 40 11.25 -5.06 2.72
N LEU A 41 10.02 -4.55 2.84
CA LEU A 41 9.40 -4.24 4.14
C LEU A 41 9.02 -5.52 4.92
N GLY A 42 9.00 -6.66 4.24
CA GLY A 42 8.61 -7.94 4.82
C GLY A 42 7.10 -8.07 5.03
N PRO A 43 6.66 -9.11 5.77
CA PRO A 43 5.24 -9.45 5.93
C PRO A 43 4.43 -8.43 6.77
N GLY A 44 5.08 -7.42 7.35
CA GLY A 44 4.48 -6.49 8.29
C GLY A 44 4.15 -7.12 9.64
N GLU A 45 3.46 -6.35 10.48
CA GLU A 45 3.07 -6.82 11.82
C GLU A 45 2.00 -7.93 11.77
N GLU A 46 2.05 -8.84 12.74
CA GLU A 46 0.94 -9.77 12.96
C GLU A 46 -0.30 -8.99 13.43
N VAL A 47 -1.45 -9.36 12.86
CA VAL A 47 -2.79 -8.82 13.15
C VAL A 47 -3.72 -9.98 13.48
N ALA A 48 -4.85 -9.70 14.14
CA ALA A 48 -5.77 -10.76 14.57
C ALA A 48 -6.36 -11.56 13.39
N SER A 49 -6.68 -10.88 12.29
CA SER A 49 -7.13 -11.53 11.06
C SER A 49 -6.91 -10.64 9.85
N VAL A 50 -6.83 -11.29 8.69
CA VAL A 50 -6.86 -10.67 7.38
C VAL A 50 -7.90 -11.38 6.54
N GLU A 51 -8.84 -10.64 5.98
CA GLU A 51 -9.91 -11.17 5.14
C GLU A 51 -9.96 -10.40 3.82
N ASN A 52 -10.13 -11.12 2.71
CA ASN A 52 -10.36 -10.51 1.41
C ASN A 52 -11.85 -10.60 1.09
N ILE A 53 -12.46 -9.47 0.79
CA ILE A 53 -13.85 -9.38 0.36
C ILE A 53 -13.92 -8.66 -0.99
N ALA A 54 -15.11 -8.70 -1.58
CA ALA A 54 -15.46 -8.01 -2.81
C ALA A 54 -16.61 -7.05 -2.50
N ALA A 55 -16.39 -5.75 -2.67
CA ALA A 55 -17.44 -4.74 -2.56
C ALA A 55 -18.08 -4.49 -3.94
N ASP A 56 -19.37 -4.15 -3.97
CA ASP A 56 -20.02 -3.72 -5.21
C ASP A 56 -19.58 -2.30 -5.58
N GLY A 57 -19.14 -2.11 -6.82
CA GLY A 57 -18.71 -0.83 -7.37
C GLY A 57 -19.40 -0.48 -8.70
N PRO A 58 -19.30 0.78 -9.14
CA PRO A 58 -19.97 1.26 -10.36
C PRO A 58 -19.51 0.58 -11.65
N HIS A 59 -18.39 -0.15 -11.62
CA HIS A 59 -17.83 -0.87 -12.77
C HIS A 59 -17.54 -2.35 -12.47
N GLY A 60 -18.30 -2.92 -11.53
CA GLY A 60 -18.12 -4.28 -11.06
C GLY A 60 -17.48 -4.33 -9.67
N SER A 61 -17.04 -5.52 -9.30
CA SER A 61 -16.51 -5.79 -7.96
C SER A 61 -15.19 -5.06 -7.71
N ILE A 62 -15.06 -4.47 -6.52
CA ILE A 62 -13.84 -3.84 -6.01
C ILE A 62 -13.26 -4.74 -4.92
N PRO A 63 -12.06 -5.31 -5.12
CA PRO A 63 -11.38 -6.08 -4.08
C PRO A 63 -11.05 -5.19 -2.88
N VAL A 64 -11.30 -5.69 -1.68
CA VAL A 64 -10.98 -5.03 -0.42
C VAL A 64 -10.34 -6.03 0.53
N ARG A 65 -9.25 -5.64 1.18
CA ARG A 65 -8.62 -6.43 2.25
C ARG A 65 -8.88 -5.77 3.59
N ILE A 66 -9.51 -6.51 4.50
CA ILE A 66 -9.83 -6.08 5.86
C ILE A 66 -8.80 -6.66 6.84
N TYR A 67 -8.19 -5.77 7.62
CA TYR A 67 -7.26 -6.11 8.70
C TYR A 67 -7.95 -5.83 10.04
N ARG A 68 -7.98 -6.83 10.93
CA ARG A 68 -8.44 -6.64 12.31
C ARG A 68 -7.23 -6.54 13.24
N PRO A 69 -7.13 -5.50 14.07
CA PRO A 69 -5.99 -5.29 14.96
C PRO A 69 -5.91 -6.40 16.00
N ARG A 70 -4.72 -6.59 16.61
CA ARG A 70 -4.54 -7.56 17.70
C ARG A 70 -5.45 -7.29 18.92
N SER A 71 -5.84 -6.04 19.14
CA SER A 71 -6.80 -5.67 20.18
C SER A 71 -8.18 -6.25 19.86
N GLN A 72 -8.65 -7.17 20.68
CA GLN A 72 -9.92 -7.84 20.50
C GLN A 72 -11.06 -7.02 21.11
N HIS A 73 -11.87 -6.41 20.26
CA HIS A 73 -13.15 -5.81 20.63
C HIS A 73 -14.26 -6.30 19.70
N ASP A 74 -15.46 -6.48 20.25
CA ASP A 74 -16.63 -6.96 19.50
C ASP A 74 -17.03 -5.98 18.39
N ARG A 75 -16.81 -4.68 18.60
CA ARG A 75 -17.07 -3.61 17.62
C ARG A 75 -15.87 -2.69 17.51
N LEU A 76 -15.44 -2.44 16.28
CA LEU A 76 -14.31 -1.58 15.95
C LEU A 76 -14.78 -0.46 15.00
N PRO A 77 -14.26 0.77 15.14
CA PRO A 77 -14.31 1.73 14.05
C PRO A 77 -13.60 1.16 12.81
N LEU A 78 -14.02 1.61 11.63
CA LEU A 78 -13.43 1.20 10.35
C LEU A 78 -12.73 2.39 9.68
N LEU A 79 -11.45 2.22 9.38
CA LEU A 79 -10.68 3.11 8.51
C LEU A 79 -10.69 2.53 7.09
N VAL A 80 -11.22 3.28 6.13
CA VAL A 80 -11.11 2.93 4.70
C VAL A 80 -9.83 3.54 4.15
N TYR A 81 -8.96 2.70 3.61
CA TYR A 81 -7.62 3.08 3.15
C TYR A 81 -7.51 2.93 1.63
N PHE A 82 -6.95 3.96 0.99
CA PHE A 82 -6.60 3.96 -0.43
C PHE A 82 -5.08 4.05 -0.53
N HIS A 83 -4.47 3.07 -1.20
CA HIS A 83 -3.02 3.00 -1.32
C HIS A 83 -2.44 4.16 -2.14
N GLY A 84 -1.17 4.48 -1.89
CA GLY A 84 -0.43 5.43 -2.72
C GLY A 84 0.02 4.82 -4.04
N GLY A 85 0.71 5.62 -4.87
CA GLY A 85 1.22 5.19 -6.17
C GLY A 85 0.82 6.08 -7.35
N GLY A 86 0.34 7.30 -7.07
CA GLY A 86 0.01 8.28 -8.11
C GLY A 86 -1.08 7.80 -9.07
N TRP A 87 -2.05 7.03 -8.56
CA TRP A 87 -3.17 6.43 -9.32
C TRP A 87 -2.76 5.43 -10.41
N VAL A 88 -1.46 5.16 -10.59
CA VAL A 88 -0.91 4.30 -11.65
C VAL A 88 -0.25 3.05 -11.09
N LEU A 89 0.32 3.17 -9.88
CA LEU A 89 1.08 2.15 -9.20
C LEU A 89 0.39 1.72 -7.90
N GLY A 90 0.92 0.67 -7.29
CA GLY A 90 0.44 0.14 -6.02
C GLY A 90 -0.68 -0.88 -6.18
N SER A 91 -1.04 -1.48 -5.05
CA SER A 91 -2.12 -2.43 -4.86
C SER A 91 -2.31 -2.67 -3.36
N ILE A 92 -3.33 -3.43 -2.98
CA ILE A 92 -3.48 -3.94 -1.61
C ILE A 92 -2.25 -4.71 -1.11
N ALA A 93 -1.45 -5.33 -1.99
CA ALA A 93 -0.25 -6.06 -1.60
C ALA A 93 0.91 -5.12 -1.26
N THR A 94 1.13 -4.07 -2.06
CA THR A 94 2.23 -3.11 -1.85
C THR A 94 2.13 -2.28 -0.56
N HIS A 95 0.96 -2.26 0.08
CA HIS A 95 0.70 -1.52 1.31
C HIS A 95 0.22 -2.43 2.44
N ASP A 96 0.37 -3.75 2.31
CA ASP A 96 -0.09 -4.74 3.28
C ASP A 96 0.57 -4.53 4.65
N ALA A 97 1.90 -4.42 4.66
CA ALA A 97 2.66 -4.18 5.90
C ALA A 97 2.27 -2.86 6.59
N TYR A 98 2.02 -1.81 5.82
CA TYR A 98 1.58 -0.53 6.34
C TYR A 98 0.17 -0.61 6.94
N CYS A 99 -0.78 -1.26 6.26
CA CYS A 99 -2.15 -1.43 6.77
C CYS A 99 -2.18 -2.25 8.06
N ARG A 100 -1.33 -3.27 8.18
CA ARG A 100 -1.16 -4.05 9.41
C ARG A 100 -0.68 -3.20 10.59
N ALA A 101 0.40 -2.44 10.37
CA ALA A 101 0.94 -1.53 11.38
C ALA A 101 -0.11 -0.46 11.78
N LEU A 102 -0.82 0.09 10.80
CA LEU A 102 -1.87 1.09 11.03
C LEU A 102 -3.04 0.52 11.85
N ALA A 103 -3.49 -0.69 11.54
CA ALA A 103 -4.54 -1.36 12.31
C ALA A 103 -4.12 -1.51 13.77
N ASN A 104 -2.93 -2.09 14.02
CA ASN A 104 -2.44 -2.31 15.38
C ASN A 104 -2.19 -1.02 16.16
N ALA A 105 -1.64 0.01 15.51
CA ALA A 105 -1.34 1.29 16.15
C ALA A 105 -2.61 2.08 16.50
N SER A 106 -3.65 2.00 15.66
CA SER A 106 -4.92 2.69 15.89
C SER A 106 -5.90 1.91 16.78
N GLY A 107 -5.77 0.59 16.83
CA GLY A 107 -6.79 -0.30 17.40
C GLY A 107 -8.07 -0.36 16.57
N TRP A 108 -8.06 0.09 15.32
CA TRP A 108 -9.22 0.09 14.42
C TRP A 108 -9.10 -1.01 13.37
N ALA A 109 -10.24 -1.44 12.82
CA ALA A 109 -10.20 -2.23 11.60
C ALA A 109 -9.79 -1.34 10.42
N VAL A 110 -9.01 -1.88 9.48
CA VAL A 110 -8.60 -1.18 8.26
C VAL A 110 -9.13 -1.95 7.05
N ALA A 111 -9.86 -1.28 6.16
CA ALA A 111 -10.27 -1.81 4.87
C ALA A 111 -9.45 -1.15 3.76
N SER A 112 -8.47 -1.87 3.20
CA SER A 112 -7.65 -1.41 2.08
C SER A 112 -8.34 -1.72 0.76
N VAL A 113 -8.56 -0.70 -0.06
CA VAL A 113 -9.29 -0.78 -1.33
C VAL A 113 -8.32 -0.96 -2.50
N ASP A 114 -8.53 -1.98 -3.32
CA ASP A 114 -7.79 -2.23 -4.56
C ASP A 114 -8.48 -1.50 -5.73
N TYR A 115 -8.34 -0.18 -5.74
CA TYR A 115 -9.01 0.66 -6.73
C TYR A 115 -8.37 0.51 -8.12
N ARG A 116 -9.13 0.88 -9.16
CA ARG A 116 -8.69 0.76 -10.56
C ARG A 116 -7.58 1.77 -10.87
N LEU A 117 -6.59 1.34 -11.64
CA LEU A 117 -5.41 2.16 -11.95
C LEU A 117 -5.48 2.78 -13.33
N ALA A 118 -4.92 3.99 -13.44
CA ALA A 118 -4.53 4.58 -14.70
C ALA A 118 -3.25 3.89 -15.24
N PRO A 119 -2.99 3.96 -16.56
CA PRO A 119 -3.79 4.63 -17.59
C PRO A 119 -5.01 3.83 -18.08
N GLU A 120 -5.17 2.57 -17.67
CA GLU A 120 -6.26 1.70 -18.11
C GLU A 120 -7.63 2.26 -17.71
N HIS A 121 -7.68 2.90 -16.53
CA HIS A 121 -8.86 3.54 -15.96
C HIS A 121 -8.49 4.96 -15.51
N PRO A 122 -8.55 5.96 -16.41
CA PRO A 122 -8.22 7.34 -16.06
C PRO A 122 -9.28 7.94 -15.12
N PHE A 123 -8.95 9.06 -14.48
CA PHE A 123 -9.91 9.85 -13.70
C PHE A 123 -11.21 10.08 -14.48
N PRO A 124 -12.42 9.96 -13.88
CA PRO A 124 -12.70 9.76 -12.45
C PRO A 124 -13.03 8.30 -12.09
N ALA A 125 -12.40 7.33 -12.75
CA ALA A 125 -12.65 5.90 -12.52
C ALA A 125 -12.60 5.49 -11.03
#